data_AF-A0A848C4L2-F1
#
_entry.id   AF-A0A848C4L2-F1
#
_cell.length_a   1.000
_cell.length_b   1.000
_cell.length_c   1.000
_cell.angle_alpha   90.00
_cell.angle_beta   90.00
_cell.angle_gamma   90.00
#
_symmetry.space_group_name_H-M   'P 1'
#
loop_
_entity.id
_entity.type
_entity.pdbx_description
1 polymer ?
#
loop_
_entity_poly.entity_id
_entity_poly.type
_entity_poly.pdbx_seq_one_letter_code
_entity_poly.pdbx_strand_id
1 'polypeptide(L)'
;MDAHLFSRFCEELAPRIIGGWLEKVQEPAPGLLAFNINLAARGQSYGQTGGSRKCQLCLRAARKEPFLFLSRSRLAAGRAPSAPVMRLRKYLAGHRILATVCCFSRRRLWLLVGGEAAAEEALRRQMVLWSPAEGEEDGLSPESGAQPDMADMTPESGEAAEREPLATWLLLDLREGASVRFLPVSRSPQEESLRWPEPGELEEALAHWRDWPVLTPALRRALPLYDELDRQALLEDLRLGGGDVFYYTPPDGEAEEKAGSERPSCRIAAWPLPDALAQGWHEEQGEDILGLVEKAGQKLVLEKAARDAAGAAALPLSRRLRKLEQLLAKLDEEEQRLLGMCAAREDGLLLQAWLWRWPADFRAPELVLPPPEEGDEDTPRKTVKLDMRRSVRDNMERLFHTARRGQRGLEHLAERRAVLRAELATVQAARQEALLGGIGHAAGEAGKPDRNTVALGALRGAALPRNVQLFVSDDGFALLRGRDAKGNIAARKLAAAHDIWLHTDGGPGSHVIIRRAHAGQEVPERTLDQAGALAACKSWQKDAARARILYAEVRHIRSMRGAGTGTVRMDKILYSREVPVDASLETRLLPESPAGKTDGTGRD
;
A
#
# COMPACT_ATOMS: atom_id res chain seq x y z
N MET A 1 -7.16 23.14 -2.67
CA MET A 1 -6.96 24.47 -2.06
C MET A 1 -7.13 25.54 -3.14
N ASP A 2 -8.11 26.42 -2.97
CA ASP A 2 -8.30 27.58 -3.85
C ASP A 2 -7.20 28.63 -3.65
N ALA A 3 -7.00 29.56 -4.60
CA ALA A 3 -5.96 30.58 -4.50
C ALA A 3 -6.17 31.53 -3.30
N HIS A 4 -7.43 31.91 -3.01
CA HIS A 4 -7.74 32.80 -1.90
C HIS A 4 -7.54 32.12 -0.54
N LEU A 5 -7.97 30.86 -0.40
CA LEU A 5 -7.67 30.05 0.79
C LEU A 5 -6.15 29.87 0.98
N PHE A 6 -5.41 29.71 -0.12
CA PHE A 6 -3.96 29.67 -0.08
C PHE A 6 -3.34 31.00 0.35
N SER A 7 -3.90 32.14 -0.06
CA SER A 7 -3.48 33.48 0.41
C SER A 7 -3.67 33.60 1.92
N ARG A 8 -4.89 33.38 2.44
CA ARG A 8 -5.20 33.43 3.88
C ARG A 8 -4.28 32.53 4.70
N PHE A 9 -4.06 31.31 4.22
CA PHE A 9 -3.12 30.39 4.86
C PHE A 9 -1.69 30.92 4.87
N CYS A 10 -1.21 31.50 3.78
CA CYS A 10 0.16 32.02 3.68
C CYS A 10 0.37 33.30 4.49
N GLU A 11 -0.62 34.20 4.54
CA GLU A 11 -0.63 35.40 5.39
C GLU A 11 -0.39 35.02 6.86
N GLU A 12 -1.06 33.96 7.31
CA GLU A 12 -0.96 33.48 8.69
C GLU A 12 0.27 32.56 8.94
N LEU A 13 0.72 31.83 7.91
CA LEU A 13 1.88 30.94 7.99
C LEU A 13 3.20 31.70 7.97
N ALA A 14 3.36 32.67 7.06
CA ALA A 14 4.65 33.31 6.76
C ALA A 14 5.33 33.91 8.01
N PRO A 15 4.67 34.74 8.83
CA PRO A 15 5.28 35.30 10.04
C PRO A 15 5.68 34.24 11.08
N ARG A 16 5.08 33.04 11.03
CA ARG A 16 5.34 31.94 11.96
C ARG A 16 6.52 31.06 11.56
N ILE A 17 6.82 30.95 10.26
CA ILE A 17 7.91 30.09 9.76
C ILE A 17 9.21 30.85 9.47
N ILE A 18 9.15 32.17 9.28
CA ILE A 18 10.33 33.02 9.16
C ILE A 18 11.19 32.90 10.42
N GLY A 19 12.50 32.68 10.24
CA GLY A 19 13.44 32.35 11.31
C GLY A 19 13.48 30.88 11.72
N GLY A 20 12.56 30.05 11.21
CA GLY A 20 12.55 28.61 11.45
C GLY A 20 13.65 27.88 10.70
N TRP A 21 14.16 26.80 11.29
CA TRP A 21 15.20 25.95 10.69
C TRP A 21 14.60 24.74 9.99
N LEU A 22 14.99 24.52 8.73
CA LEU A 22 14.60 23.33 7.97
C LEU A 22 15.46 22.14 8.39
N GLU A 23 14.97 21.28 9.29
CA GLU A 23 15.75 20.14 9.79
C GLU A 23 15.80 18.99 8.77
N LYS A 24 14.64 18.63 8.20
CA LYS A 24 14.50 17.40 7.42
C LYS A 24 13.34 17.48 6.45
N VAL A 25 13.53 16.92 5.26
CA VAL A 25 12.46 16.71 4.27
C VAL A 25 12.14 15.22 4.20
N GLN A 26 10.86 14.84 4.24
CA GLN A 26 10.42 13.45 4.15
C GLN A 26 9.23 13.29 3.19
N GLU A 27 8.97 12.05 2.79
CA GLU A 27 7.84 11.68 1.93
C GLU A 27 6.99 10.65 2.68
N PRO A 28 6.00 11.09 3.49
CA PRO A 28 5.19 10.17 4.30
C PRO A 28 4.29 9.25 3.47
N ALA A 29 3.79 9.73 2.33
CA ALA A 29 2.95 8.99 1.40
C ALA A 29 3.28 9.39 -0.05
N PRO A 30 2.92 8.57 -1.06
CA PRO A 30 3.21 8.88 -2.46
C PRO A 30 2.70 10.26 -2.90
N GLY A 31 3.64 11.17 -3.21
CA GLY A 31 3.36 12.54 -3.61
C GLY A 31 2.86 13.46 -2.48
N LEU A 32 3.12 13.10 -1.23
CA LEU A 32 3.00 13.97 -0.06
C LEU A 32 4.41 14.24 0.48
N LEU A 33 4.82 15.50 0.50
CA LEU A 33 6.08 15.94 1.10
C LEU A 33 5.80 16.56 2.47
N ALA A 34 6.67 16.30 3.44
CA ALA A 34 6.64 16.97 4.74
C ALA A 34 8.01 17.57 5.05
N PHE A 35 8.01 18.86 5.35
CA PHE A 35 9.17 19.65 5.72
C PHE A 35 9.15 19.88 7.23
N ASN A 36 10.10 19.29 7.95
CA ASN A 36 10.26 19.52 9.38
C ASN A 36 10.88 20.88 9.58
N ILE A 37 10.14 21.77 10.21
CA ILE A 37 10.60 23.12 10.56
C ILE A 37 10.68 23.19 12.07
N ASN A 38 11.85 23.60 12.57
CA ASN A 38 12.06 23.90 13.96
C ASN A 38 11.89 25.40 14.17
N LEU A 39 10.82 25.78 14.86
CA LEU A 39 10.51 27.16 15.17
C LEU A 39 11.22 27.56 16.46
N ALA A 40 12.12 28.54 16.36
CA ALA A 40 12.70 29.19 17.54
C ALA A 40 11.59 29.90 18.34
N ALA A 41 11.63 29.81 19.66
CA ALA A 41 10.81 30.66 20.50
C ALA A 41 11.23 32.12 20.25
N ARG A 42 10.29 33.04 19.99
CA ARG A 42 10.58 34.46 19.81
C ARG A 42 11.48 34.95 20.97
N GLY A 43 12.70 35.38 20.66
CA GLY A 43 13.65 35.95 21.62
C GLY A 43 14.68 35.00 22.25
N GLN A 44 14.91 33.79 21.71
CA GLN A 44 15.95 32.87 22.22
C GLN A 44 16.96 32.48 21.14
N SER A 45 18.25 32.60 21.46
CA SER A 45 19.36 32.16 20.63
C SER A 45 19.58 30.65 20.69
N TYR A 46 20.23 30.12 19.65
CA TYR A 46 20.57 28.70 19.55
C TYR A 46 21.44 28.24 20.74
N GLY A 47 20.89 27.40 21.62
CA GLY A 47 21.64 26.78 22.73
C GLY A 47 21.04 26.97 24.13
N GLN A 48 20.04 27.82 24.31
CA GLN A 48 19.27 27.87 25.57
C GLN A 48 18.14 26.84 25.57
N THR A 49 18.07 26.03 26.62
CA THR A 49 17.07 24.99 26.86
C THR A 49 15.69 25.57 27.20
N GLY A 50 15.08 26.26 26.24
CA GLY A 50 13.68 26.70 26.23
C GLY A 50 12.97 26.13 24.99
N GLY A 51 11.77 25.58 25.16
CA GLY A 51 11.14 24.63 24.22
C GLY A 51 10.96 25.09 22.77
N SER A 52 11.83 24.60 21.88
CA SER A 52 11.69 24.73 20.43
C SER A 52 10.42 24.00 19.94
N ARG A 53 9.52 24.68 19.21
CA ARG A 53 8.31 24.05 18.66
C ARG A 53 8.61 23.46 17.29
N LYS A 54 8.50 22.13 17.17
CA LYS A 54 8.63 21.42 15.90
C LYS A 54 7.28 21.35 15.20
N CYS A 55 7.23 21.76 13.95
CA CYS A 55 6.06 21.59 13.09
C CYS A 55 6.45 20.95 11.76
N GLN A 56 5.45 20.46 11.03
CA GLN A 56 5.64 19.88 9.71
C GLN A 56 4.80 20.60 8.67
N LEU A 57 5.44 21.31 7.76
CA LEU A 57 4.75 21.87 6.60
C LEU A 57 4.55 20.75 5.57
N CYS A 58 3.29 20.41 5.29
CA CYS A 58 2.91 19.26 4.48
C CYS A 58 2.36 19.71 3.13
N LEU A 59 3.03 19.32 2.04
CA LEU A 59 2.67 19.65 0.67
C LEU A 59 2.18 18.40 -0.08
N ARG A 60 0.89 18.38 -0.43
CA ARG A 60 0.32 17.46 -1.42
C ARG A 60 0.24 18.17 -2.76
N ALA A 61 1.19 17.87 -3.65
CA ALA A 61 1.18 18.41 -5.00
C ALA A 61 0.32 17.55 -5.93
N ALA A 62 -0.67 18.16 -6.58
CA ALA A 62 -1.58 17.45 -7.48
C ALA A 62 -2.29 18.40 -8.45
N ARG A 63 -2.79 17.85 -9.57
CA ARG A 63 -3.60 18.63 -10.53
C ARG A 63 -5.04 18.87 -10.07
N LYS A 64 -5.64 17.88 -9.40
CA LYS A 64 -7.06 17.95 -8.98
C LYS A 64 -7.22 18.52 -7.58
N GLU A 65 -6.51 17.95 -6.61
CA GLU A 65 -6.68 18.27 -5.19
C GLU A 65 -5.34 18.59 -4.53
N PRO A 66 -4.69 19.70 -4.92
CA PRO A 66 -3.50 20.14 -4.23
C PRO A 66 -3.86 20.75 -2.87
N PHE A 67 -3.00 20.53 -1.89
CA PHE A 67 -3.22 21.04 -0.53
C PHE A 67 -1.88 21.28 0.18
N LEU A 68 -1.82 22.37 0.93
CA LEU A 68 -0.68 22.74 1.78
C LEU A 68 -1.24 23.05 3.16
N PHE A 69 -0.65 22.47 4.20
CA PHE A 69 -1.08 22.70 5.58
C PHE A 69 0.10 22.52 6.54
N LEU A 70 0.02 23.17 7.69
CA LEU A 70 0.97 23.00 8.77
C LEU A 70 0.42 21.95 9.73
N SER A 71 1.17 20.88 9.98
CA SER A 71 0.81 19.89 10.99
C SER A 71 1.64 20.07 12.27
N ARG A 72 0.96 20.08 13.40
CA ARG A 72 1.55 20.04 14.74
C ARG A 72 1.95 18.62 15.14
N SER A 73 1.32 17.62 14.52
CA SER A 73 1.60 16.20 14.75
C SER A 73 2.71 15.71 13.82
N ARG A 74 3.64 14.94 14.38
CA ARG A 74 4.73 14.36 13.59
C ARG A 74 4.21 13.20 12.74
N LEU A 75 4.23 13.36 11.42
CA LEU A 75 3.98 12.28 10.47
C LEU A 75 5.17 11.32 10.42
N ALA A 76 4.88 10.03 10.48
CA ALA A 76 5.88 8.98 10.37
C ALA A 76 6.56 8.99 8.99
N ALA A 77 7.85 8.66 8.96
CA ALA A 77 8.59 8.52 7.70
C ALA A 77 8.13 7.25 6.98
N GLY A 78 7.12 7.38 6.11
CA GLY A 78 6.48 6.23 5.45
C GLY A 78 7.25 5.62 4.27
N ARG A 79 8.29 6.28 3.74
CA ARG A 79 9.03 5.81 2.57
C ARG A 79 10.51 6.20 2.58
N ALA A 80 11.33 5.39 1.92
CA ALA A 80 12.69 5.80 1.55
C ALA A 80 12.63 7.05 0.65
N PRO A 81 13.52 8.03 0.85
CA PRO A 81 13.46 9.30 0.14
C PRO A 81 13.70 9.09 -1.36
N SER A 82 12.86 9.68 -2.19
CA SER A 82 13.05 9.72 -3.64
C SER A 82 14.22 10.66 -4.01
N ALA A 83 14.78 10.51 -5.22
CA ALA A 83 15.89 11.35 -5.69
C ALA A 83 15.59 12.87 -5.62
N PRO A 84 14.38 13.36 -5.97
CA PRO A 84 14.01 14.75 -5.74
C PRO A 84 14.08 15.15 -4.25
N VAL A 85 13.61 14.30 -3.34
CA VAL A 85 13.69 14.54 -1.89
C VAL A 85 15.13 14.56 -1.41
N MET A 86 15.99 13.68 -1.93
CA MET A 86 17.42 13.71 -1.61
C MET A 86 18.08 15.02 -2.06
N ARG A 87 17.71 15.53 -3.25
CA ARG A 87 18.17 16.86 -3.71
C ARG A 87 17.69 17.97 -2.78
N LEU A 88 16.42 17.97 -2.37
CA LEU A 88 15.89 18.93 -1.40
C LEU A 88 16.69 18.86 -0.08
N ARG A 89 16.94 17.67 0.45
CA ARG A 89 17.74 17.50 1.68
C ARG A 89 19.14 18.08 1.56
N LYS A 90 19.81 17.89 0.42
CA LYS A 90 21.18 18.38 0.19
C LYS A 90 21.29 19.91 0.34
N TYR A 91 20.29 20.66 -0.13
CA TYR A 91 20.34 22.12 -0.19
C TYR A 91 19.54 22.84 0.90
N LEU A 92 18.65 22.13 1.61
CA LEU A 92 17.75 22.76 2.57
C LEU A 92 18.04 22.37 4.02
N ALA A 93 18.62 21.19 4.26
CA ALA A 93 18.81 20.71 5.62
C ALA A 93 19.77 21.65 6.38
N GLY A 94 19.37 22.05 7.58
CA GLY A 94 20.15 22.96 8.42
C GLY A 94 20.13 24.42 7.98
N HIS A 95 19.28 24.82 7.03
CA HIS A 95 19.16 26.21 6.61
C HIS A 95 17.99 26.90 7.32
N ARG A 96 18.15 28.21 7.60
CA ARG A 96 17.11 29.04 8.20
C ARG A 96 16.26 29.67 7.11
N ILE A 97 14.95 29.78 7.36
CA ILE A 97 14.04 30.51 6.47
C ILE A 97 14.23 32.01 6.75
N LEU A 98 14.82 32.73 5.81
CA LEU A 98 15.16 34.15 5.93
C LEU A 98 13.96 35.05 5.61
N ALA A 99 13.22 34.70 4.56
CA ALA A 99 12.07 35.46 4.08
C ALA A 99 11.13 34.56 3.27
N THR A 100 9.93 35.06 2.98
CA THR A 100 8.92 34.34 2.21
C THR A 100 8.25 35.23 1.18
N VAL A 101 7.86 34.68 0.03
CA VAL A 101 7.04 35.38 -0.97
C VAL A 101 5.87 34.49 -1.36
N CYS A 102 4.65 35.01 -1.22
CA CYS A 102 3.43 34.33 -1.64
C CYS A 102 3.00 34.84 -3.03
N CYS A 103 2.91 33.92 -3.99
CA CYS A 103 2.31 34.17 -5.29
C CYS A 103 0.99 33.38 -5.37
N PHE A 104 -0.06 33.92 -4.75
CA PHE A 104 -1.29 33.18 -4.47
C PHE A 104 -2.07 32.83 -5.74
N SER A 105 -2.07 33.68 -6.77
CA SER A 105 -2.77 33.43 -8.04
C SER A 105 -2.26 32.15 -8.73
N ARG A 106 -0.97 31.85 -8.56
CA ARG A 106 -0.31 30.63 -9.05
C ARG A 106 -0.20 29.54 -7.99
N ARG A 107 -0.63 29.79 -6.75
CA ARG A 107 -0.52 28.92 -5.57
C ARG A 107 0.92 28.44 -5.34
N ARG A 108 1.84 29.41 -5.30
CA ARG A 108 3.27 29.19 -5.06
C ARG A 108 3.71 29.93 -3.80
N LEU A 109 4.39 29.22 -2.91
CA LEU A 109 5.06 29.81 -1.76
C LEU A 109 6.57 29.65 -1.95
N TRP A 110 7.28 30.78 -1.93
CA TRP A 110 8.73 30.82 -2.01
C TRP A 110 9.30 31.06 -0.63
N LEU A 111 10.31 30.28 -0.24
CA LEU A 111 11.04 30.43 1.01
C LEU A 111 12.50 30.70 0.67
N LEU A 112 13.03 31.85 1.08
CA LEU A 112 14.45 32.15 0.97
C LEU A 112 15.17 31.40 2.09
N VAL A 113 16.12 30.54 1.73
CA VAL A 113 16.82 29.67 2.69
C VAL A 113 18.31 29.97 2.80
N GLY A 114 18.82 30.87 1.97
CA GLY A 114 20.21 31.32 1.99
C GLY A 114 20.65 31.81 0.62
N GLY A 115 21.94 32.07 0.45
CA GLY A 115 22.51 32.53 -0.81
C GLY A 115 23.93 33.05 -0.62
N GLU A 116 24.46 33.68 -1.66
CA GLU A 116 25.67 34.50 -1.52
C GLU A 116 25.35 35.72 -0.63
N ALA A 117 26.27 36.10 0.26
CA ALA A 117 26.04 37.18 1.23
C ALA A 117 25.57 38.49 0.58
N ALA A 118 26.13 38.85 -0.57
CA ALA A 118 25.72 40.02 -1.34
C ALA A 118 24.26 39.93 -1.86
N ALA A 119 23.79 38.73 -2.23
CA ALA A 119 22.40 38.52 -2.63
C ALA A 119 21.45 38.60 -1.43
N GLU A 120 21.85 38.03 -0.29
CA GLU A 120 21.07 38.10 0.95
C GLU A 120 20.93 39.55 1.43
N GLU A 121 22.01 40.33 1.42
CA GLU A 121 21.98 41.74 1.81
C GLU A 121 21.12 42.59 0.86
N ALA A 122 21.21 42.36 -0.45
CA ALA A 122 20.39 43.04 -1.43
C ALA A 122 18.89 42.72 -1.26
N LEU A 123 18.55 41.46 -1.02
CA LEU A 123 17.17 41.03 -0.77
C LEU A 123 16.65 41.51 0.59
N ARG A 124 17.47 41.54 1.63
CA ARG A 124 17.12 42.09 2.95
C ARG A 124 16.62 43.54 2.86
N ARG A 125 17.16 44.34 1.93
CA ARG A 125 16.71 45.72 1.67
C ARG A 125 15.39 45.82 0.91
N GLN A 126 15.00 44.77 0.16
CA GLN A 126 13.80 44.76 -0.69
C GLN A 126 12.59 44.12 -0.02
N MET A 127 12.80 43.24 0.96
CA MET A 127 11.73 42.42 1.54
C MET A 127 11.14 43.05 2.81
N VAL A 128 9.82 43.01 2.91
CA VAL A 128 9.05 43.59 4.03
C VAL A 128 9.19 42.77 5.31
N LEU A 129 9.21 41.43 5.19
CA LEU A 129 9.33 40.48 6.29
C LEU A 129 10.64 39.70 6.15
N TRP A 130 11.55 39.91 7.11
CA TRP A 130 12.88 39.30 7.15
C TRP A 130 13.23 38.82 8.56
N SER A 131 13.93 37.68 8.68
CA SER A 131 14.44 37.22 9.96
C SER A 131 15.80 37.85 10.29
N PRO A 132 15.96 38.63 11.38
CA PRO A 132 17.24 39.26 11.73
C PRO A 132 18.29 38.19 12.07
N ALA A 133 19.51 38.33 11.56
CA ALA A 133 20.63 37.47 11.95
C ALA A 133 20.86 37.60 13.46
N GLU A 134 21.11 36.49 14.17
CA GLU A 134 21.51 36.57 15.58
C GLU A 134 22.86 37.31 15.64
N GLY A 135 22.90 38.49 16.30
CA GLY A 135 24.15 39.24 16.54
C GLY A 135 24.19 40.73 16.18
N GLU A 136 23.08 41.40 15.84
CA GLU A 136 23.04 42.87 15.67
C GLU A 136 22.20 43.54 16.78
N GLU A 137 22.60 43.36 18.05
CA GLU A 137 22.38 44.37 19.09
C GLU A 137 23.76 44.70 19.70
N ASP A 138 24.10 45.99 19.66
CA ASP A 138 25.28 46.68 20.21
C ASP A 138 26.68 46.40 19.61
N GLY A 139 27.10 47.34 18.75
CA GLY A 139 28.40 48.01 18.89
C GLY A 139 29.66 47.36 18.29
N LEU A 140 30.29 48.14 17.40
CA LEU A 140 31.69 48.11 16.93
C LEU A 140 32.01 47.42 15.59
N SER A 141 32.63 48.26 14.74
CA SER A 141 33.28 48.00 13.45
C SER A 141 34.46 46.98 13.53
N PRO A 142 34.98 46.53 12.37
CA PRO A 142 35.30 45.13 12.09
C PRO A 142 36.79 44.80 12.22
N GLU A 143 37.15 43.56 12.58
CA GLU A 143 38.44 42.96 12.18
C GLU A 143 38.40 41.41 12.12
N SER A 144 38.94 40.87 11.02
CA SER A 144 39.55 39.54 10.84
C SER A 144 38.63 38.30 10.96
N GLY A 145 38.69 37.27 10.12
CA GLY A 145 39.57 36.88 9.04
C GLY A 145 39.54 35.35 8.94
N ALA A 146 39.12 34.79 7.80
CA ALA A 146 39.47 33.44 7.32
C ALA A 146 38.86 33.18 5.93
N GLN A 147 39.62 33.46 4.87
CA GLN A 147 39.39 32.90 3.54
C GLN A 147 39.95 31.46 3.49
N PRO A 148 39.32 30.51 2.79
CA PRO A 148 40.00 29.29 2.38
C PRO A 148 40.76 29.52 1.06
N ASP A 149 41.92 28.86 0.97
CA ASP A 149 42.95 28.97 -0.07
C ASP A 149 42.46 28.94 -1.52
N MET A 150 42.95 29.91 -2.29
CA MET A 150 42.99 29.93 -3.75
C MET A 150 44.45 29.97 -4.18
N ALA A 151 44.93 28.87 -4.77
CA ALA A 151 46.11 28.86 -5.62
C ALA A 151 45.76 28.05 -6.88
N ASP A 152 45.44 28.73 -7.98
CA ASP A 152 46.33 28.81 -9.15
C ASP A 152 45.66 29.63 -10.28
N MET A 153 46.49 30.29 -11.10
CA MET A 153 46.22 30.91 -12.41
C MET A 153 45.66 32.36 -12.45
N THR A 154 46.57 33.29 -12.77
CA THR A 154 46.33 34.64 -13.34
C THR A 154 46.40 34.61 -14.88
N PRO A 155 46.14 35.70 -15.62
CA PRO A 155 44.85 35.98 -16.24
C PRO A 155 44.93 36.03 -17.78
N GLU A 156 43.86 35.67 -18.48
CA GLU A 156 43.66 36.13 -19.86
C GLU A 156 42.36 36.92 -19.97
N SER A 157 42.53 38.07 -20.61
CA SER A 157 41.57 39.13 -20.89
C SER A 157 40.31 38.64 -21.60
N GLY A 158 39.17 38.90 -20.96
CA GLY A 158 37.85 38.98 -21.57
C GLY A 158 36.96 39.75 -20.60
N GLU A 159 36.24 40.75 -21.09
CA GLU A 159 35.27 41.53 -20.31
C GLU A 159 34.27 40.59 -19.62
N ALA A 160 34.54 40.25 -18.36
CA ALA A 160 33.66 39.46 -17.54
C ALA A 160 32.52 40.37 -17.09
N ALA A 161 31.36 40.25 -17.73
CA ALA A 161 30.12 40.76 -17.17
C ALA A 161 30.03 40.28 -15.71
N GLU A 162 30.00 41.21 -14.76
CA GLU A 162 29.94 40.91 -13.33
C GLU A 162 28.77 39.94 -13.08
N ARG A 163 29.10 38.72 -12.64
CA ARG A 163 28.10 37.70 -12.38
C ARG A 163 27.27 38.12 -11.17
N GLU A 164 25.99 38.35 -11.38
CA GLU A 164 25.05 38.72 -10.32
C GLU A 164 24.98 37.63 -9.23
N PRO A 165 25.00 38.00 -7.94
CA PRO A 165 25.03 37.05 -6.84
C PRO A 165 23.72 36.24 -6.76
N LEU A 166 23.83 34.96 -6.41
CA LEU A 166 22.70 34.02 -6.42
C LEU A 166 22.10 33.81 -5.02
N ALA A 167 20.77 33.88 -4.94
CA ALA A 167 19.96 33.49 -3.80
C ALA A 167 19.38 32.07 -3.99
N THR A 168 19.34 31.30 -2.90
CA THR A 168 18.77 29.95 -2.84
C THR A 168 17.34 30.01 -2.33
N TRP A 169 16.40 29.65 -3.21
CA TRP A 169 14.97 29.65 -2.95
C TRP A 169 14.39 28.23 -2.96
N LEU A 170 13.58 27.92 -1.96
CA LEU A 170 12.67 26.79 -1.97
C LEU A 170 11.32 27.23 -2.51
N LEU A 171 10.94 26.70 -3.66
CA LEU A 171 9.61 26.85 -4.24
C LEU A 171 8.72 25.68 -3.82
N LEU A 172 7.61 25.98 -3.16
CA LEU A 172 6.49 25.07 -2.91
C LEU A 172 5.36 25.42 -3.90
N ASP A 173 5.29 24.67 -5.00
CA ASP A 173 4.22 24.81 -6.00
C ASP A 173 3.14 23.75 -5.72
N LEU A 174 1.89 24.19 -5.50
CA LEU A 174 0.78 23.28 -5.22
C LEU A 174 0.49 22.31 -6.38
N ARG A 175 0.82 22.69 -7.62
CA ARG A 175 0.59 21.87 -8.82
C ARG A 175 1.80 21.00 -9.15
N GLU A 176 2.98 21.59 -9.18
CA GLU A 176 4.22 20.95 -9.68
C GLU A 176 5.08 20.32 -8.57
N GLY A 177 4.84 20.68 -7.31
CA GLY A 177 5.59 20.19 -6.15
C GLY A 177 6.73 21.09 -5.71
N ALA A 178 7.60 20.55 -4.86
CA ALA A 178 8.68 21.31 -4.26
C ALA A 178 9.96 21.26 -5.11
N SER A 179 10.65 22.40 -5.23
CA SER A 179 11.93 22.48 -5.93
C SER A 179 12.83 23.56 -5.36
N VAL A 180 14.15 23.34 -5.46
CA VAL A 180 15.16 24.37 -5.15
C VAL A 180 15.52 25.13 -6.42
N ARG A 181 15.65 26.45 -6.30
CA ARG A 181 16.02 27.38 -7.36
C ARG A 181 17.16 28.27 -6.88
N PHE A 182 18.15 28.46 -7.73
CA PHE A 182 19.24 29.41 -7.51
C PHE A 182 18.98 30.56 -8.47
N LEU A 183 18.57 31.70 -7.94
CA LEU A 183 18.12 32.84 -8.74
C LEU A 183 18.99 34.06 -8.44
N PRO A 184 19.37 34.85 -9.45
CA PRO A 184 19.94 36.17 -9.20
C PRO A 184 18.91 37.07 -8.52
N VAL A 185 19.38 38.13 -7.85
CA VAL A 185 18.53 39.09 -7.12
C VAL A 185 17.46 39.67 -8.05
N SER A 186 17.84 40.06 -9.27
CA SER A 186 16.96 40.60 -10.33
C SER A 186 15.81 39.67 -10.76
N ARG A 187 15.95 38.36 -10.56
CA ARG A 187 14.92 37.35 -10.90
C ARG A 187 14.30 36.70 -9.67
N SER A 188 14.55 37.24 -8.48
CA SER A 188 13.94 36.75 -7.26
C SER A 188 12.43 37.01 -7.27
N PRO A 189 11.62 36.12 -6.66
CA PRO A 189 10.18 36.29 -6.60
C PRO A 189 9.82 37.59 -5.85
N GLN A 190 8.77 38.25 -6.32
CA GLN A 190 8.22 39.47 -5.71
C GLN A 190 6.75 39.24 -5.33
N GLU A 191 6.25 40.04 -4.39
CA GLU A 191 4.83 40.01 -4.03
C GLU A 191 3.95 40.36 -5.23
N GLU A 192 2.86 39.62 -5.40
CA GLU A 192 1.94 39.86 -6.51
C GLU A 192 1.08 41.09 -6.24
N SER A 193 1.17 42.11 -7.10
CA SER A 193 0.21 43.21 -7.15
C SER A 193 -0.76 42.96 -8.30
N LEU A 194 -1.98 42.51 -7.98
CA LEU A 194 -3.01 42.13 -8.94
C LEU A 194 -4.12 43.18 -8.98
N ARG A 195 -4.66 43.43 -10.18
CA ARG A 195 -5.85 44.26 -10.36
C ARG A 195 -7.10 43.46 -9.94
N TRP A 196 -7.98 44.11 -9.19
CA TRP A 196 -9.30 43.59 -8.83
C TRP A 196 -10.37 44.27 -9.67
N PRO A 197 -11.44 43.56 -10.05
CA PRO A 197 -12.54 44.17 -10.81
C PRO A 197 -13.30 45.14 -9.91
N GLU A 198 -13.53 46.35 -10.40
CA GLU A 198 -14.41 47.30 -9.71
C GLU A 198 -15.87 46.82 -9.80
N PRO A 199 -16.77 47.26 -8.89
CA PRO A 199 -18.17 46.82 -8.87
C PRO A 199 -18.88 46.90 -10.23
N GLY A 200 -18.63 47.97 -11.00
CA GLY A 200 -19.22 48.15 -12.33
C GLY A 200 -18.58 47.30 -13.45
N GLU A 201 -17.37 46.76 -13.23
CA GLU A 201 -16.62 45.95 -14.19
C GLU A 201 -16.81 44.44 -13.95
N LEU A 202 -17.46 44.04 -12.85
CA LEU A 202 -17.51 42.64 -12.40
C LEU A 202 -18.14 41.70 -13.43
N GLU A 203 -19.24 42.08 -14.06
CA GLU A 203 -19.92 41.23 -15.05
C GLU A 203 -19.06 41.00 -16.31
N GLU A 204 -18.37 42.05 -16.78
CA GLU A 204 -17.44 41.95 -17.90
C GLU A 204 -16.21 41.12 -17.52
N ALA A 205 -15.71 41.29 -16.29
CA ALA A 205 -14.59 40.52 -15.75
C ALA A 205 -14.95 39.02 -15.58
N LEU A 206 -16.18 38.69 -15.20
CA LEU A 206 -16.67 37.31 -15.13
C LEU A 206 -16.75 36.67 -16.52
N ALA A 207 -17.15 37.42 -17.54
CA ALA A 207 -17.16 36.97 -18.93
C ALA A 207 -15.72 36.75 -19.47
N HIS A 208 -14.78 37.63 -19.13
CA HIS A 208 -13.38 37.59 -19.56
C HIS A 208 -12.42 37.15 -18.44
N TRP A 209 -12.84 36.20 -17.60
CA TRP A 209 -12.14 35.82 -16.36
C TRP A 209 -10.68 35.39 -16.52
N ARG A 210 -10.25 35.00 -17.74
CA ARG A 210 -8.86 34.60 -17.99
C ARG A 210 -7.86 35.74 -17.78
N ASP A 211 -8.33 36.99 -17.93
CA ASP A 211 -7.53 38.19 -17.74
C ASP A 211 -7.49 38.64 -16.27
N TRP A 212 -8.26 37.96 -15.40
CA TRP A 212 -8.43 38.27 -13.99
C TRP A 212 -8.02 37.09 -13.10
N PRO A 213 -6.73 36.95 -12.74
CA PRO A 213 -6.23 35.82 -11.95
C PRO A 213 -6.92 35.66 -10.58
N VAL A 214 -7.48 36.74 -10.05
CA VAL A 214 -8.25 36.78 -8.79
C VAL A 214 -9.62 36.10 -8.90
N LEU A 215 -10.20 35.98 -10.10
CA LEU A 215 -11.51 35.36 -10.34
C LEU A 215 -11.37 33.83 -10.49
N THR A 216 -11.05 33.17 -9.37
CA THR A 216 -10.84 31.72 -9.34
C THR A 216 -12.10 30.94 -9.76
N PRO A 217 -11.97 29.70 -10.26
CA PRO A 217 -13.13 28.89 -10.60
C PRO A 217 -14.10 28.66 -9.44
N ALA A 218 -13.61 28.67 -8.18
CA ALA A 218 -14.48 28.55 -7.01
C ALA A 218 -15.25 29.85 -6.77
N LEU A 219 -14.56 31.00 -6.82
CA LEU A 219 -15.17 32.31 -6.63
C LEU A 219 -16.22 32.62 -7.72
N ARG A 220 -15.92 32.32 -8.98
CA ARG A 220 -16.87 32.52 -10.10
C ARG A 220 -18.14 31.67 -10.02
N ARG A 221 -18.10 30.54 -9.30
CA ARG A 221 -19.31 29.74 -9.05
C ARG A 221 -20.11 30.26 -7.86
N ALA A 222 -19.45 30.93 -6.91
CA ALA A 222 -20.08 31.47 -5.71
C ALA A 222 -20.71 32.84 -5.97
N LEU A 223 -20.00 33.75 -6.66
CA LEU A 223 -20.44 35.14 -6.89
C LEU A 223 -21.87 35.23 -7.43
N PRO A 224 -22.31 34.48 -8.46
CA PRO A 224 -23.68 34.61 -8.99
C PRO A 224 -24.79 34.16 -8.03
N LEU A 225 -24.44 33.56 -6.88
CA LEU A 225 -25.38 33.09 -5.87
C LEU A 225 -25.53 34.09 -4.71
N TYR A 226 -24.73 35.14 -4.70
CA TYR A 226 -24.85 36.26 -3.77
C TYR A 226 -25.67 37.39 -4.38
N ASP A 227 -26.22 38.24 -3.51
CA ASP A 227 -26.79 39.50 -3.94
C ASP A 227 -25.68 40.52 -4.30
N GLU A 228 -26.06 41.67 -4.85
CA GLU A 228 -25.10 42.66 -5.31
C GLU A 228 -24.16 43.17 -4.20
N LEU A 229 -24.71 43.42 -3.01
CA LEU A 229 -23.95 43.97 -1.89
C LEU A 229 -22.97 42.94 -1.33
N ASP A 230 -23.40 41.68 -1.15
CA ASP A 230 -22.53 40.61 -0.68
C ASP A 230 -21.42 40.30 -1.67
N ARG A 231 -21.69 40.38 -2.99
CA ARG A 231 -20.64 40.23 -4.03
C ARG A 231 -19.53 41.27 -3.88
N GLN A 232 -19.90 42.54 -3.70
CA GLN A 232 -18.94 43.64 -3.55
C GLN A 232 -18.16 43.51 -2.24
N ALA A 233 -18.87 43.22 -1.14
CA ALA A 233 -18.25 43.03 0.17
C ALA A 233 -17.25 41.86 0.14
N LEU A 234 -17.61 40.74 -0.48
CA LEU A 234 -16.74 39.58 -0.63
C LEU A 234 -15.46 39.90 -1.43
N LEU A 235 -15.58 40.62 -2.54
CA LEU A 235 -14.41 40.98 -3.34
C LEU A 235 -13.47 41.92 -2.58
N GLU A 236 -14.01 42.89 -1.85
CA GLU A 236 -13.22 43.79 -1.02
C GLU A 236 -12.54 43.07 0.15
N ASP A 237 -13.23 42.14 0.82
CA ASP A 237 -12.66 41.30 1.88
C ASP A 237 -11.48 40.47 1.37
N LEU A 238 -11.65 39.82 0.22
CA LEU A 238 -10.58 39.04 -0.40
C LEU A 238 -9.43 39.92 -0.89
N ARG A 239 -9.71 41.15 -1.34
CA ARG A 239 -8.70 42.12 -1.79
C ARG A 239 -7.84 42.63 -0.65
N LEU A 240 -8.44 42.94 0.49
CA LEU A 240 -7.74 43.55 1.63
C LEU A 240 -6.79 42.58 2.35
N GLY A 241 -7.01 41.27 2.24
CA GLY A 241 -6.27 40.33 3.09
C GLY A 241 -6.90 40.20 4.49
N GLY A 242 -6.53 39.16 5.24
CA GLY A 242 -7.12 38.86 6.56
C GLY A 242 -8.59 38.42 6.56
N GLY A 243 -9.08 37.80 7.63
CA GLY A 243 -10.46 37.29 7.72
C GLY A 243 -10.53 35.79 7.99
N ASP A 244 -11.74 35.30 8.24
CA ASP A 244 -11.98 33.94 8.69
C ASP A 244 -11.89 32.90 7.56
N VAL A 245 -11.71 31.64 7.97
CA VAL A 245 -11.79 30.49 7.09
C VAL A 245 -12.97 29.62 7.52
N PHE A 246 -13.71 29.13 6.53
CA PHE A 246 -14.96 28.40 6.73
C PHE A 246 -14.72 26.93 6.43
N TYR A 247 -14.89 26.09 7.44
CA TYR A 247 -14.72 24.65 7.36
C TYR A 247 -16.09 23.96 7.39
N TYR A 248 -16.34 23.07 6.45
CA TYR A 248 -17.62 22.39 6.29
C TYR A 248 -17.48 20.89 6.48
N THR A 249 -18.34 20.34 7.33
CA THR A 249 -18.49 18.90 7.52
C THR A 249 -19.82 18.40 6.99
N PRO A 250 -19.84 17.25 6.29
CA PRO A 250 -21.09 16.67 5.83
C PRO A 250 -22.00 16.34 7.04
N PRO A 251 -23.33 16.38 6.87
CA PRO A 251 -24.27 16.03 7.93
C PRO A 251 -24.11 14.56 8.37
N ASP A 252 -24.37 14.30 9.64
CA ASP A 252 -24.26 12.97 10.25
C ASP A 252 -25.10 11.94 9.49
N GLY A 253 -24.49 10.81 9.09
CA GLY A 253 -25.15 9.72 8.36
C GLY A 253 -24.88 9.66 6.85
N GLU A 254 -24.31 10.68 6.22
CA GLU A 254 -23.81 10.63 4.83
C GLU A 254 -22.31 10.29 4.72
N ALA A 255 -21.63 10.12 5.85
CA ALA A 255 -20.18 9.85 5.93
C ALA A 255 -19.78 8.43 5.48
N GLU A 256 -20.74 7.53 5.20
CA GLU A 256 -20.42 6.29 4.49
C GLU A 256 -20.18 6.59 3.01
N GLU A 257 -18.98 7.08 2.72
CA GLU A 257 -18.41 7.02 1.38
C GLU A 257 -18.47 5.55 0.91
N LYS A 258 -19.50 5.20 0.15
CA LYS A 258 -19.46 4.02 -0.71
C LYS A 258 -18.17 4.11 -1.52
N ALA A 259 -17.34 3.07 -1.45
CA ALA A 259 -16.07 3.01 -2.19
C ALA A 259 -16.32 3.37 -3.68
N GLY A 260 -15.92 4.58 -4.09
CA GLY A 260 -16.17 5.13 -5.43
C GLY A 260 -16.99 6.44 -5.48
N SER A 261 -17.50 6.95 -4.36
CA SER A 261 -18.08 8.30 -4.29
C SER A 261 -16.98 9.36 -4.40
N GLU A 262 -17.07 10.25 -5.38
CA GLU A 262 -16.16 11.39 -5.56
C GLU A 262 -16.42 12.56 -4.59
N ARG A 263 -17.36 12.41 -3.63
CA ARG A 263 -17.66 13.49 -2.69
C ARG A 263 -16.50 13.64 -1.68
N PRO A 264 -16.00 14.86 -1.44
CA PRO A 264 -14.93 15.06 -0.47
C PRO A 264 -15.43 14.85 0.97
N SER A 265 -14.54 14.46 1.88
CA SER A 265 -14.85 14.21 3.30
C SER A 265 -15.02 15.49 4.14
N CYS A 266 -14.57 16.64 3.62
CA CYS A 266 -14.84 17.98 4.16
C CYS A 266 -14.67 19.02 3.04
N ARG A 267 -15.06 20.27 3.29
CA ARG A 267 -14.72 21.42 2.43
C ARG A 267 -14.14 22.53 3.28
N ILE A 268 -13.36 23.39 2.65
CA ILE A 268 -12.76 24.56 3.30
C ILE A 268 -12.65 25.69 2.28
N ALA A 269 -13.05 26.91 2.68
CA ALA A 269 -13.11 28.08 1.82
C ALA A 269 -12.65 29.34 2.58
N ALA A 270 -12.19 30.35 1.84
CA ALA A 270 -11.80 31.66 2.40
C ALA A 270 -12.98 32.62 2.55
N TRP A 271 -14.20 32.15 2.26
CA TRP A 271 -15.44 32.89 2.34
C TRP A 271 -16.57 31.91 2.69
N PRO A 272 -17.69 32.38 3.29
CA PRO A 272 -18.82 31.52 3.57
C PRO A 272 -19.35 30.95 2.25
N LEU A 273 -19.95 29.76 2.22
CA LEU A 273 -20.51 29.20 0.99
C LEU A 273 -22.01 29.50 0.94
N PRO A 274 -22.54 30.01 -0.19
CA PRO A 274 -23.98 30.13 -0.39
C PRO A 274 -24.68 28.78 -0.17
N ASP A 275 -25.92 28.77 0.33
CA ASP A 275 -26.67 27.55 0.69
C ASP A 275 -26.68 26.49 -0.41
N ALA A 276 -26.80 26.92 -1.67
CA ALA A 276 -26.77 26.02 -2.85
C ALA A 276 -25.42 25.28 -3.00
N LEU A 277 -24.33 25.88 -2.55
CA LEU A 277 -23.00 25.26 -2.50
C LEU A 277 -22.74 24.57 -1.16
N ALA A 278 -23.21 25.11 -0.04
CA ALA A 278 -23.04 24.51 1.30
C ALA A 278 -23.80 23.17 1.43
N GLN A 279 -24.95 23.01 0.75
CA GLN A 279 -25.70 21.75 0.66
C GLN A 279 -26.08 21.17 2.04
N GLY A 280 -26.37 22.02 3.03
CA GLY A 280 -26.73 21.60 4.38
C GLY A 280 -25.57 21.02 5.20
N TRP A 281 -24.33 21.26 4.79
CA TRP A 281 -23.15 20.89 5.57
C TRP A 281 -23.02 21.79 6.79
N HIS A 282 -22.59 21.21 7.92
CA HIS A 282 -22.35 21.97 9.12
C HIS A 282 -21.12 22.88 8.92
N GLU A 283 -21.32 24.18 9.07
CA GLU A 283 -20.28 25.20 8.97
C GLU A 283 -19.63 25.45 10.34
N GLU A 284 -18.31 25.52 10.35
CA GLU A 284 -17.48 25.94 11.47
C GLU A 284 -16.58 27.07 10.96
N GLN A 285 -16.68 28.23 11.60
CA GLN A 285 -15.83 29.39 11.36
C GLN A 285 -14.95 29.67 12.57
N GLY A 286 -13.75 30.23 12.36
CA GLY A 286 -12.91 30.65 13.47
C GLY A 286 -11.59 31.28 13.04
N GLU A 287 -11.01 32.00 14.00
CA GLU A 287 -9.77 32.78 13.83
C GLU A 287 -8.51 31.90 13.72
N ASP A 288 -8.53 30.63 14.20
CA ASP A 288 -7.38 29.70 14.04
C ASP A 288 -7.35 29.10 12.62
N ILE A 289 -6.97 29.93 11.65
CA ILE A 289 -6.84 29.58 10.23
C ILE A 289 -5.93 28.35 10.07
N LEU A 290 -4.79 28.30 10.75
CA LEU A 290 -3.87 27.16 10.62
C LEU A 290 -4.47 25.88 11.21
N GLY A 291 -5.21 25.96 12.30
CA GLY A 291 -5.92 24.83 12.90
C GLY A 291 -7.03 24.28 12.00
N LEU A 292 -7.85 25.14 11.40
CA LEU A 292 -8.90 24.73 10.46
C LEU A 292 -8.31 24.13 9.17
N VAL A 293 -7.23 24.71 8.64
CA VAL A 293 -6.52 24.17 7.49
C VAL A 293 -5.82 22.85 7.83
N GLU A 294 -5.26 22.69 9.04
CA GLU A 294 -4.71 21.41 9.52
C GLU A 294 -5.81 20.34 9.58
N LYS A 295 -6.97 20.66 10.16
CA LYS A 295 -8.14 19.76 10.24
C LYS A 295 -8.60 19.31 8.85
N ALA A 296 -8.69 20.24 7.90
CA ALA A 296 -8.99 19.91 6.50
C ALA A 296 -7.87 19.08 5.85
N GLY A 297 -6.60 19.37 6.13
CA GLY A 297 -5.46 18.59 5.66
C GLY A 297 -5.49 17.15 6.16
N GLN A 298 -5.88 16.94 7.41
CA GLN A 298 -6.04 15.60 7.99
C GLN A 298 -7.08 14.77 7.21
N LYS A 299 -8.26 15.33 6.95
CA LYS A 299 -9.33 14.63 6.22
C LYS A 299 -9.07 14.48 4.72
N LEU A 300 -8.67 15.56 4.04
CA LEU A 300 -8.54 15.59 2.58
C LEU A 300 -7.25 14.92 2.09
N VAL A 301 -6.18 14.97 2.89
CA VAL A 301 -4.86 14.49 2.48
C VAL A 301 -4.50 13.21 3.23
N LEU A 302 -4.46 13.24 4.56
CA LEU A 302 -3.90 12.14 5.35
C LEU A 302 -4.82 10.91 5.37
N GLU A 303 -6.09 11.08 5.74
CA GLU A 303 -7.08 10.00 5.74
C GLU A 303 -7.30 9.45 4.32
N LYS A 304 -7.37 10.32 3.31
CA LYS A 304 -7.46 9.89 1.91
C LYS A 304 -6.25 9.06 1.49
N ALA A 305 -5.02 9.52 1.79
CA ALA A 305 -3.81 8.77 1.48
C ALA A 305 -3.78 7.40 2.20
N ALA A 306 -4.26 7.33 3.43
CA ALA A 306 -4.36 6.08 4.18
C ALA A 306 -5.38 5.12 3.56
N ARG A 307 -6.56 5.63 3.13
CA ARG A 307 -7.56 4.85 2.38
C ARG A 307 -7.04 4.35 1.05
N ASP A 308 -6.36 5.20 0.28
CA ASP A 308 -5.75 4.82 -1.00
C ASP A 308 -4.68 3.72 -0.80
N ALA A 309 -3.85 3.84 0.24
CA ALA A 309 -2.86 2.83 0.59
C ALA A 309 -3.49 1.50 1.01
N ALA A 310 -4.54 1.55 1.84
CA ALA A 310 -5.31 0.37 2.24
C ALA A 310 -5.98 -0.31 1.04
N GLY A 311 -6.58 0.47 0.13
CA GLY A 311 -7.15 -0.02 -1.11
C GLY A 311 -6.12 -0.68 -2.03
N ALA A 312 -4.93 -0.06 -2.16
CA ALA A 312 -3.83 -0.62 -2.92
C ALA A 312 -3.32 -1.95 -2.33
N ALA A 313 -3.21 -2.05 -1.00
CA ALA A 313 -2.83 -3.28 -0.29
C ALA A 313 -3.90 -4.39 -0.44
N ALA A 314 -5.18 -4.02 -0.47
CA ALA A 314 -6.31 -4.94 -0.64
C ALA A 314 -6.51 -5.41 -2.09
N LEU A 315 -5.94 -4.73 -3.09
CA LEU A 315 -6.10 -5.06 -4.51
C LEU A 315 -5.64 -6.49 -4.90
N PRO A 316 -4.42 -6.96 -4.54
CA PRO A 316 -4.00 -8.33 -4.84
C PRO A 316 -4.90 -9.38 -4.17
N LEU A 317 -5.36 -9.12 -2.94
CA LEU A 317 -6.28 -9.99 -2.20
C LEU A 317 -7.64 -10.05 -2.91
N SER A 318 -8.16 -8.92 -3.35
CA SER A 318 -9.42 -8.85 -4.11
C SER A 318 -9.34 -9.63 -5.43
N ARG A 319 -8.20 -9.58 -6.12
CA ARG A 319 -7.96 -10.42 -7.32
C ARG A 319 -7.90 -11.91 -6.98
N ARG A 320 -7.33 -12.29 -5.83
CA ARG A 320 -7.29 -13.69 -5.37
C ARG A 320 -8.69 -14.19 -5.00
N LEU A 321 -9.49 -13.39 -4.30
CA LEU A 321 -10.89 -13.72 -3.96
C LEU A 321 -11.70 -14.03 -5.21
N ARG A 322 -11.68 -13.15 -6.21
CA ARG A 322 -12.39 -13.37 -7.47
C ARG A 322 -11.98 -14.67 -8.17
N LYS A 323 -10.69 -15.02 -8.13
CA LYS A 323 -10.19 -16.28 -8.69
C LYS A 323 -10.68 -17.50 -7.90
N LEU A 324 -10.73 -17.41 -6.57
CA LEU A 324 -11.21 -18.49 -5.71
C LEU A 324 -12.72 -18.72 -5.89
N GLU A 325 -13.50 -17.65 -5.97
CA GLU A 325 -14.95 -17.71 -6.28
C GLU A 325 -15.20 -18.38 -7.63
N GLN A 326 -14.44 -18.01 -8.67
CA GLN A 326 -14.52 -18.66 -9.98
C GLN A 326 -14.13 -20.15 -9.95
N LEU A 327 -13.17 -20.54 -9.11
CA LEU A 327 -12.79 -21.94 -8.96
C LEU A 327 -13.88 -22.74 -8.22
N LEU A 328 -14.51 -22.15 -7.21
CA LEU A 328 -15.62 -22.77 -6.48
C LEU A 328 -16.82 -22.98 -7.40
N ALA A 329 -17.18 -21.99 -8.23
CA ALA A 329 -18.25 -22.14 -9.22
C ALA A 329 -18.01 -23.31 -10.19
N LYS A 330 -16.76 -23.50 -10.64
CA LYS A 330 -16.38 -24.66 -11.47
C LYS A 330 -16.50 -26.00 -10.74
N LEU A 331 -16.28 -26.03 -9.42
CA LEU A 331 -16.52 -27.23 -8.62
C LEU A 331 -18.01 -27.52 -8.47
N ASP A 332 -18.87 -26.49 -8.43
CA ASP A 332 -20.33 -26.68 -8.43
C ASP A 332 -20.81 -27.32 -9.74
N GLU A 333 -20.28 -26.90 -10.89
CA GLU A 333 -20.54 -27.55 -12.18
C GLU A 333 -20.05 -29.02 -12.22
N GLU A 334 -18.85 -29.26 -11.69
CA GLU A 334 -18.27 -30.62 -11.62
C GLU A 334 -19.06 -31.52 -10.66
N GLU A 335 -19.55 -30.99 -9.54
CA GLU A 335 -20.42 -31.69 -8.59
C GLU A 335 -21.73 -32.12 -9.25
N GLN A 336 -22.41 -31.22 -9.98
CA GLN A 336 -23.64 -31.57 -10.71
C GLN A 336 -23.42 -32.70 -11.71
N ARG A 337 -22.30 -32.67 -12.44
CA ARG A 337 -21.91 -33.75 -13.37
C ARG A 337 -21.71 -35.08 -12.64
N LEU A 338 -21.02 -35.07 -11.51
CA LEU A 338 -20.74 -36.28 -10.72
C LEU A 338 -22.01 -36.85 -10.07
N LEU A 339 -22.92 -35.99 -9.60
CA LEU A 339 -24.25 -36.40 -9.11
C LEU A 339 -25.04 -37.09 -10.22
N GLY A 340 -25.02 -36.56 -11.45
CA GLY A 340 -25.60 -37.22 -12.61
C GLY A 340 -25.00 -38.60 -12.91
N MET A 341 -23.70 -38.80 -12.67
CA MET A 341 -23.07 -40.12 -12.76
C MET A 341 -23.53 -41.07 -11.65
N CYS A 342 -23.75 -40.58 -10.43
CA CYS A 342 -24.26 -41.37 -9.31
C CYS A 342 -25.70 -41.84 -9.53
N ALA A 343 -26.54 -41.04 -10.19
CA ALA A 343 -27.92 -41.39 -10.52
C ALA A 343 -28.03 -42.67 -11.36
N ALA A 344 -26.99 -43.02 -12.12
CA ALA A 344 -26.91 -44.30 -12.85
C ALA A 344 -27.03 -45.54 -11.94
N ARG A 345 -26.79 -45.41 -10.63
CA ARG A 345 -26.97 -46.50 -9.65
C ARG A 345 -28.43 -46.95 -9.56
N GLU A 346 -29.39 -46.03 -9.63
CA GLU A 346 -30.81 -46.37 -9.56
C GLU A 346 -31.21 -47.29 -10.71
N ASP A 347 -30.77 -46.94 -11.93
CA ASP A 347 -31.00 -47.74 -13.13
C ASP A 347 -30.32 -49.11 -13.01
N GLY A 348 -29.10 -49.15 -12.46
CA GLY A 348 -28.40 -50.41 -12.17
C GLY A 348 -29.16 -51.31 -11.19
N LEU A 349 -29.71 -50.76 -10.11
CA LEU A 349 -30.51 -51.50 -9.12
C LEU A 349 -31.83 -52.00 -9.72
N LEU A 350 -32.49 -51.18 -10.54
CA LEU A 350 -33.71 -51.56 -11.23
C LEU A 350 -33.49 -52.72 -12.21
N LEU A 351 -32.42 -52.65 -13.02
CA LEU A 351 -32.04 -53.76 -13.89
C LEU A 351 -31.69 -55.02 -13.08
N GLN A 352 -30.99 -54.87 -11.96
CA GLN A 352 -30.62 -55.98 -11.09
C GLN A 352 -31.85 -56.72 -10.54
N ALA A 353 -32.88 -55.98 -10.12
CA ALA A 353 -34.11 -56.55 -9.58
C ALA A 353 -34.88 -57.40 -10.60
N TRP A 354 -34.89 -56.99 -11.87
CA TRP A 354 -35.64 -57.67 -12.94
C TRP A 354 -34.79 -58.60 -13.81
N LEU A 355 -33.50 -58.77 -13.52
CA LEU A 355 -32.54 -59.46 -14.37
C LEU A 355 -32.92 -60.93 -14.67
N TRP A 356 -33.67 -61.57 -13.77
CA TRP A 356 -34.15 -62.95 -13.90
C TRP A 356 -35.08 -63.18 -15.10
N ARG A 357 -35.68 -62.11 -15.64
CA ARG A 357 -36.67 -62.18 -16.72
C ARG A 357 -36.05 -62.44 -18.10
N TRP A 358 -34.73 -62.33 -18.24
CA TRP A 358 -34.03 -62.47 -19.52
C TRP A 358 -32.83 -63.44 -19.46
N PRO A 359 -32.50 -64.12 -20.57
CA PRO A 359 -31.27 -64.90 -20.67
C PRO A 359 -30.02 -64.01 -20.64
N ALA A 360 -28.86 -64.61 -20.33
CA ALA A 360 -27.63 -63.88 -20.02
C ALA A 360 -27.07 -63.02 -21.18
N ASP A 361 -27.39 -63.37 -22.42
CA ASP A 361 -26.93 -62.74 -23.65
C ASP A 361 -27.93 -61.72 -24.24
N PHE A 362 -29.10 -61.54 -23.58
CA PHE A 362 -30.16 -60.65 -24.04
C PHE A 362 -29.71 -59.19 -24.17
N ARG A 363 -30.18 -58.52 -25.23
CA ARG A 363 -29.86 -57.12 -25.58
C ARG A 363 -31.12 -56.38 -25.97
N ALA A 364 -31.24 -55.13 -25.52
CA ALA A 364 -32.34 -54.24 -25.86
C ALA A 364 -31.83 -52.79 -25.95
N PRO A 365 -32.45 -51.92 -26.75
CA PRO A 365 -32.14 -50.48 -26.79
C PRO A 365 -32.63 -49.74 -25.54
N GLU A 366 -33.74 -50.18 -24.95
CA GLU A 366 -34.32 -49.65 -23.74
C GLU A 366 -35.20 -50.70 -23.04
N LEU A 367 -35.42 -50.52 -21.74
CA LEU A 367 -36.31 -51.34 -20.93
C LEU A 367 -37.22 -50.46 -20.08
N VAL A 368 -38.51 -50.74 -20.12
CA VAL A 368 -39.52 -50.08 -19.29
C VAL A 368 -39.83 -50.99 -18.11
N LEU A 369 -39.37 -50.61 -16.92
CA LEU A 369 -39.42 -51.46 -15.73
C LEU A 369 -40.23 -50.80 -14.62
N PRO A 370 -41.12 -51.55 -13.95
CA PRO A 370 -41.78 -51.06 -12.74
C PRO A 370 -40.80 -51.09 -11.55
N PRO A 371 -41.02 -50.26 -10.53
CA PRO A 371 -40.29 -50.34 -9.26
C PRO A 371 -40.39 -51.75 -8.63
N PRO A 372 -39.39 -52.16 -7.83
CA PRO A 372 -39.34 -53.50 -7.23
C PRO A 372 -40.25 -53.69 -6.00
N GLU A 373 -40.86 -52.63 -5.44
CA GLU A 373 -41.84 -52.73 -4.34
C GLU A 373 -43.27 -52.81 -4.91
N GLU A 374 -44.04 -53.82 -4.48
CA GLU A 374 -45.47 -54.05 -4.81
C GLU A 374 -46.32 -52.84 -4.40
N GLY A 375 -47.36 -52.38 -5.10
CA GLY A 375 -48.00 -52.80 -6.34
C GLY A 375 -49.27 -51.96 -6.52
N ASP A 376 -49.48 -51.40 -7.71
CA ASP A 376 -50.78 -51.02 -8.27
C ASP A 376 -50.63 -50.82 -9.78
N GLU A 377 -51.72 -50.96 -10.57
CA GLU A 377 -51.66 -50.76 -12.03
C GLU A 377 -51.23 -49.34 -12.45
N ASP A 378 -51.28 -48.38 -11.50
CA ASP A 378 -50.89 -46.97 -11.67
C ASP A 378 -49.42 -46.65 -11.31
N THR A 379 -48.58 -47.67 -11.06
CA THR A 379 -47.19 -47.43 -10.64
C THR A 379 -46.33 -46.85 -11.79
N PRO A 380 -45.61 -45.73 -11.59
CA PRO A 380 -44.83 -45.10 -12.65
C PRO A 380 -43.67 -46.02 -13.10
N ARG A 381 -43.70 -46.41 -14.37
CA ARG A 381 -42.64 -47.23 -14.97
C ARG A 381 -41.46 -46.35 -15.39
N LYS A 382 -40.25 -46.77 -15.05
CA LYS A 382 -39.01 -46.07 -15.43
C LYS A 382 -38.42 -46.69 -16.68
N THR A 383 -38.13 -45.87 -17.68
CA THR A 383 -37.44 -46.29 -18.90
C THR A 383 -35.93 -46.17 -18.72
N VAL A 384 -35.22 -47.30 -18.79
CA VAL A 384 -33.76 -47.38 -18.74
C VAL A 384 -33.21 -47.57 -20.14
N LYS A 385 -32.39 -46.63 -20.62
CA LYS A 385 -31.73 -46.71 -21.93
C LYS A 385 -30.46 -47.54 -21.85
N LEU A 386 -30.26 -48.43 -22.82
CA LEU A 386 -29.16 -49.40 -22.83
C LEU A 386 -28.37 -49.35 -24.14
N ASP A 387 -27.11 -49.75 -24.10
CA ASP A 387 -26.29 -49.91 -25.30
C ASP A 387 -26.51 -51.30 -25.91
N MET A 388 -27.04 -51.35 -27.13
CA MET A 388 -27.32 -52.61 -27.85
C MET A 388 -26.06 -53.42 -28.18
N ARG A 389 -24.86 -52.84 -28.10
CA ARG A 389 -23.60 -53.57 -28.29
C ARG A 389 -23.27 -54.48 -27.09
N ARG A 390 -24.00 -54.36 -25.99
CA ARG A 390 -23.74 -55.01 -24.70
C ARG A 390 -24.98 -55.78 -24.24
N SER A 391 -24.78 -56.83 -23.44
CA SER A 391 -25.91 -57.50 -22.77
C SER A 391 -26.56 -56.57 -21.74
N VAL A 392 -27.80 -56.86 -21.33
CA VAL A 392 -28.44 -56.13 -20.22
C VAL A 392 -27.60 -56.23 -18.94
N ARG A 393 -26.98 -57.39 -18.68
CA ARG A 393 -26.06 -57.60 -17.55
C ARG A 393 -24.81 -56.70 -17.64
N ASP A 394 -24.18 -56.63 -18.81
CA ASP A 394 -22.99 -55.78 -19.02
C ASP A 394 -23.32 -54.29 -18.92
N ASN A 395 -24.51 -53.88 -19.38
CA ASN A 395 -24.99 -52.51 -19.20
C ASN A 395 -25.22 -52.19 -17.71
N MET A 396 -25.83 -53.11 -16.95
CA MET A 396 -26.01 -52.98 -15.50
C MET A 396 -24.66 -52.81 -14.77
N GLU A 397 -23.66 -53.65 -15.07
CA GLU A 397 -22.33 -53.54 -14.47
C GLU A 397 -21.64 -52.21 -14.80
N ARG A 398 -21.79 -51.73 -16.04
CA ARG A 398 -21.29 -50.40 -16.45
C ARG A 398 -21.97 -49.27 -15.69
N LEU A 399 -23.28 -49.35 -15.44
CA LEU A 399 -24.02 -48.36 -14.65
C LEU A 399 -23.49 -48.31 -13.22
N PHE A 400 -23.28 -49.46 -12.57
CA PHE A 400 -22.64 -49.53 -11.25
C PHE A 400 -21.20 -49.00 -11.26
N HIS A 401 -20.40 -49.31 -12.28
CA HIS A 401 -19.04 -48.78 -12.41
C HIS A 401 -19.04 -47.25 -12.57
N THR A 402 -19.98 -46.72 -13.37
CA THR A 402 -20.16 -45.27 -13.57
C THR A 402 -20.54 -44.59 -12.26
N ALA A 403 -21.49 -45.16 -11.52
CA ALA A 403 -21.92 -44.65 -10.22
C ALA A 403 -20.78 -44.68 -9.18
N ARG A 404 -20.03 -45.79 -9.07
CA ARG A 404 -18.87 -45.88 -8.17
C ARG A 404 -17.78 -44.87 -8.53
N ARG A 405 -17.57 -44.58 -9.81
CA ARG A 405 -16.64 -43.54 -10.27
C ARG A 405 -17.14 -42.14 -9.89
N GLY A 406 -18.44 -41.87 -10.06
CA GLY A 406 -19.08 -40.63 -9.62
C GLY A 406 -18.90 -40.40 -8.12
N GLN A 407 -19.19 -41.43 -7.31
CA GLN A 407 -19.09 -41.39 -5.85
C GLN A 407 -17.67 -41.07 -5.36
N ARG A 408 -16.65 -41.77 -5.86
CA ARG A 408 -15.24 -41.45 -5.56
C ARG A 408 -14.84 -40.04 -6.00
N GLY A 409 -15.41 -39.57 -7.12
CA GLY A 409 -15.21 -38.20 -7.59
C GLY A 409 -15.77 -37.17 -6.61
N LEU A 410 -16.97 -37.41 -6.06
CA LEU A 410 -17.61 -36.52 -5.08
C LEU A 410 -16.80 -36.42 -3.78
N GLU A 411 -16.24 -37.52 -3.30
CA GLU A 411 -15.36 -37.53 -2.12
C GLU A 411 -14.15 -36.61 -2.33
N HIS A 412 -13.44 -36.75 -3.45
CA HIS A 412 -12.30 -35.89 -3.78
C HIS A 412 -12.69 -34.42 -4.04
N LEU A 413 -13.87 -34.19 -4.63
CA LEU A 413 -14.38 -32.86 -4.88
C LEU A 413 -14.72 -32.14 -3.56
N ALA A 414 -15.29 -32.86 -2.58
CA ALA A 414 -15.59 -32.35 -1.25
C ALA A 414 -14.32 -31.92 -0.51
N GLU A 415 -13.25 -32.75 -0.54
CA GLU A 415 -11.94 -32.40 0.03
C GLU A 415 -11.37 -31.13 -0.63
N ARG A 416 -11.38 -31.07 -1.96
CA ARG A 416 -10.88 -29.91 -2.71
C ARG A 416 -11.68 -28.64 -2.41
N ARG A 417 -13.00 -28.76 -2.29
CA ARG A 417 -13.91 -27.65 -1.96
C ARG A 417 -13.66 -27.13 -0.55
N ALA A 418 -13.46 -28.01 0.42
CA ALA A 418 -13.13 -27.62 1.80
C ALA A 418 -11.84 -26.78 1.85
N VAL A 419 -10.79 -27.20 1.14
CA VAL A 419 -9.53 -26.45 1.04
C VAL A 419 -9.73 -25.07 0.42
N LEU A 420 -10.46 -24.97 -0.70
CA LEU A 420 -10.70 -23.68 -1.37
C LEU A 420 -11.58 -22.75 -0.53
N ARG A 421 -12.58 -23.27 0.20
CA ARG A 421 -13.41 -22.47 1.12
C ARG A 421 -12.60 -21.95 2.31
N ALA A 422 -11.73 -22.78 2.89
CA ALA A 422 -10.82 -22.34 3.94
C ALA A 422 -9.88 -21.23 3.42
N GLU A 423 -9.31 -21.40 2.22
CA GLU A 423 -8.48 -20.35 1.61
C GLU A 423 -9.28 -19.06 1.36
N LEU A 424 -10.50 -19.16 0.84
CA LEU A 424 -11.39 -18.01 0.64
C LEU A 424 -11.58 -17.23 1.95
N ALA A 425 -11.93 -17.92 3.04
CA ALA A 425 -12.14 -17.29 4.34
C ALA A 425 -10.87 -16.58 4.85
N THR A 426 -9.69 -17.21 4.71
CA THR A 426 -8.42 -16.59 5.11
C THR A 426 -8.11 -15.33 4.30
N VAL A 427 -8.33 -15.35 2.99
CA VAL A 427 -8.08 -14.20 2.12
C VAL A 427 -9.11 -13.09 2.36
N GLN A 428 -10.35 -13.44 2.69
CA GLN A 428 -11.40 -12.48 3.07
C GLN A 428 -11.02 -11.75 4.37
N ALA A 429 -10.61 -12.49 5.40
CA ALA A 429 -10.14 -11.92 6.66
C ALA A 429 -8.93 -11.00 6.45
N ALA A 430 -7.92 -11.45 5.70
CA ALA A 430 -6.75 -10.64 5.38
C ALA A 430 -7.09 -9.36 4.60
N ARG A 431 -8.10 -9.41 3.71
CA ARG A 431 -8.59 -8.23 3.00
C ARG A 431 -9.27 -7.24 3.93
N GLN A 432 -10.10 -7.72 4.85
CA GLN A 432 -10.78 -6.89 5.83
C GLN A 432 -9.76 -6.20 6.75
N GLU A 433 -8.78 -6.94 7.24
CA GLU A 433 -7.68 -6.40 8.04
C GLU A 433 -6.89 -5.33 7.27
N ALA A 434 -6.55 -5.59 6.01
CA ALA A 434 -5.84 -4.62 5.17
C ALA A 434 -6.63 -3.31 4.93
N LEU A 435 -7.96 -3.39 4.89
CA LEU A 435 -8.83 -2.22 4.75
C LEU A 435 -8.95 -1.43 6.07
N LEU A 436 -9.07 -2.13 7.20
CA LEU A 436 -9.19 -1.53 8.53
C LEU A 436 -7.86 -0.94 9.05
N GLY A 437 -6.73 -1.56 8.71
CA GLY A 437 -5.39 -1.07 9.03
C GLY A 437 -5.03 0.27 8.39
N GLY A 438 -5.92 0.82 7.53
CA GLY A 438 -5.83 2.19 7.03
C GLY A 438 -6.45 3.26 7.94
N ILE A 439 -7.15 2.88 9.03
CA ILE A 439 -7.93 3.82 9.86
C ILE A 439 -7.28 4.05 11.25
N GLY A 440 -6.14 3.41 11.55
CA GLY A 440 -5.44 3.63 12.82
C GLY A 440 -3.92 3.60 12.64
N HIS A 441 -3.29 4.74 12.90
CA HIS A 441 -1.96 4.93 13.52
C HIS A 441 -1.26 6.20 13.01
N ALA A 442 -1.82 7.34 13.40
CA ALA A 442 -1.05 8.53 13.71
C ALA A 442 -0.97 8.68 15.25
N ALA A 443 -0.29 7.75 15.93
CA ALA A 443 0.16 7.89 17.32
C ALA A 443 0.95 6.63 17.74
N GLY A 444 2.09 6.83 18.38
CA GLY A 444 2.74 5.83 19.23
C GLY A 444 3.89 5.08 18.57
N GLU A 445 5.11 5.44 18.97
CA GLU A 445 6.25 4.53 18.97
C GLU A 445 5.89 3.26 19.78
N ALA A 446 5.66 2.15 19.09
CA ALA A 446 5.77 0.81 19.64
C ALA A 446 6.14 -0.12 18.49
N GLY A 447 7.27 -0.81 18.65
CA GLY A 447 7.84 -1.87 17.82
C GLY A 447 7.25 -2.07 16.42
N LYS A 448 8.05 -1.76 15.39
CA LYS A 448 7.86 -2.33 14.04
C LYS A 448 7.59 -3.84 14.19
N PRO A 449 6.43 -4.38 13.76
CA PRO A 449 6.31 -5.81 13.63
C PRO A 449 7.27 -6.21 12.52
N ASP A 450 8.23 -7.06 12.86
CA ASP A 450 9.27 -7.50 11.94
C ASP A 450 8.59 -8.16 10.74
N ARG A 451 8.91 -7.69 9.52
CA ARG A 451 8.25 -8.09 8.27
C ARG A 451 8.38 -9.59 7.97
N ASN A 452 9.25 -10.31 8.68
CA ASN A 452 9.35 -11.76 8.65
C ASN A 452 8.14 -12.49 9.26
N THR A 453 7.36 -11.84 10.13
CA THR A 453 6.22 -12.49 10.84
C THR A 453 4.97 -12.68 9.98
N VAL A 454 4.79 -11.91 8.91
CA VAL A 454 3.59 -11.97 8.04
C VAL A 454 3.56 -13.28 7.22
N ALA A 455 4.73 -13.83 6.87
CA ALA A 455 4.83 -15.15 6.23
C ALA A 455 4.57 -16.30 7.23
N LEU A 456 4.76 -16.07 8.53
CA LEU A 456 4.59 -17.05 9.60
C LEU A 456 3.11 -17.19 10.02
N GLY A 457 2.39 -16.07 10.12
CA GLY A 457 0.97 -16.05 10.51
C GLY A 457 0.06 -16.79 9.52
N ALA A 458 0.31 -16.66 8.22
CA ALA A 458 -0.46 -17.35 7.17
C ALA A 458 -0.23 -18.88 7.12
N LEU A 459 0.90 -19.38 7.67
CA LEU A 459 1.24 -20.81 7.66
C LEU A 459 0.94 -21.52 8.98
N ARG A 460 0.89 -20.80 10.12
CA ARG A 460 0.49 -21.39 11.41
C ARG A 460 -1.00 -21.78 11.46
N GLY A 461 -1.85 -21.16 10.61
CA GLY A 461 -3.29 -21.48 10.51
C GLY A 461 -3.70 -22.39 9.35
N ALA A 462 -2.79 -22.70 8.41
CA ALA A 462 -3.10 -23.53 7.25
C ALA A 462 -2.78 -25.01 7.54
N ALA A 463 -3.75 -25.91 7.34
CA ALA A 463 -3.53 -27.35 7.43
C ALA A 463 -2.54 -27.80 6.33
N LEU A 464 -1.26 -27.91 6.67
CA LEU A 464 -0.24 -28.44 5.76
C LEU A 464 -0.55 -29.91 5.44
N PRO A 465 -0.27 -30.37 4.20
CA PRO A 465 -0.36 -31.79 3.87
C PRO A 465 0.45 -32.63 4.86
N ARG A 466 -0.06 -33.79 5.29
CA ARG A 466 0.57 -34.65 6.32
C ARG A 466 2.02 -35.04 6.02
N ASN A 467 2.40 -35.02 4.75
CA ASN A 467 3.71 -35.34 4.22
C ASN A 467 4.61 -34.11 3.99
N VAL A 468 4.19 -32.92 4.40
CA VAL A 468 5.00 -31.69 4.45
C VAL A 468 5.17 -31.27 5.90
N GLN A 469 6.40 -31.00 6.30
CA GLN A 469 6.76 -30.57 7.64
C GLN A 469 7.21 -29.12 7.63
N LEU A 470 6.66 -28.32 8.54
CA LEU A 470 7.04 -26.93 8.75
C LEU A 470 8.09 -26.82 9.86
N PHE A 471 9.10 -25.99 9.60
CA PHE A 471 10.06 -25.51 10.58
C PHE A 471 10.13 -23.98 10.50
N VAL A 472 10.67 -23.37 11.54
CA VAL A 472 10.93 -21.93 11.61
C VAL A 472 12.42 -21.76 11.89
N SER A 473 13.13 -21.06 11.02
CA SER A 473 14.54 -20.72 11.24
C SER A 473 14.68 -19.78 12.43
N ASP A 474 15.89 -19.67 12.99
CA ASP A 474 16.16 -18.72 14.08
C ASP A 474 15.94 -17.25 13.64
N ASP A 475 16.08 -16.97 12.34
CA ASP A 475 15.79 -15.66 11.72
C ASP A 475 14.30 -15.45 11.35
N GLY A 476 13.41 -16.37 11.74
CA GLY A 476 11.96 -16.25 11.52
C GLY A 476 11.45 -16.63 10.12
N PHE A 477 12.25 -17.30 9.29
CA PHE A 477 11.82 -17.79 7.98
C PHE A 477 11.08 -19.14 8.11
N ALA A 478 9.99 -19.29 7.37
CA ALA A 478 9.30 -20.57 7.26
C ALA A 478 10.04 -21.52 6.31
N LEU A 479 10.34 -22.73 6.79
CA LEU A 479 11.02 -23.79 6.06
C LEU A 479 10.07 -24.97 5.85
N LEU A 480 9.85 -25.36 4.60
CA LEU A 480 8.97 -26.50 4.24
C LEU A 480 9.79 -27.68 3.77
N ARG A 481 9.70 -28.82 4.46
CA ARG A 481 10.37 -30.08 4.08
C ARG A 481 9.36 -31.14 3.64
N GLY A 482 9.59 -31.77 2.50
CA GLY A 482 8.86 -32.97 2.10
C GLY A 482 9.35 -34.22 2.83
N ARG A 483 8.45 -35.01 3.43
CA ARG A 483 8.78 -36.27 4.14
C ARG A 483 8.94 -37.46 3.20
N ASP A 484 8.29 -37.41 2.04
CA ASP A 484 8.33 -38.45 1.00
C ASP A 484 8.27 -37.82 -0.39
N ALA A 485 8.34 -38.64 -1.45
CA ALA A 485 8.29 -38.15 -2.83
C ALA A 485 7.00 -37.34 -3.15
N LYS A 486 5.87 -37.72 -2.56
CA LYS A 486 4.61 -36.97 -2.67
C LYS A 486 4.69 -35.64 -1.93
N GLY A 487 5.39 -35.60 -0.80
CA GLY A 487 5.61 -34.46 0.07
C GLY A 487 6.55 -33.46 -0.56
N ASN A 488 7.59 -33.92 -1.24
CA ASN A 488 8.48 -33.09 -2.05
C ASN A 488 7.71 -32.35 -3.15
N ILE A 489 6.75 -33.02 -3.80
CA ILE A 489 5.87 -32.41 -4.79
C ILE A 489 4.91 -31.42 -4.12
N ALA A 490 4.32 -31.80 -2.98
CA ALA A 490 3.39 -30.95 -2.25
C ALA A 490 4.07 -29.66 -1.74
N ALA A 491 5.25 -29.76 -1.14
CA ALA A 491 6.04 -28.62 -0.69
C ALA A 491 6.34 -27.66 -1.86
N ARG A 492 6.75 -28.19 -3.01
CA ARG A 492 6.99 -27.37 -4.22
C ARG A 492 5.72 -26.71 -4.76
N LYS A 493 4.56 -27.34 -4.65
CA LYS A 493 3.27 -26.75 -5.04
C LYS A 493 2.83 -25.62 -4.09
N LEU A 494 3.22 -25.68 -2.82
CA LEU A 494 2.96 -24.61 -1.85
C LEU A 494 3.89 -23.40 -2.06
N ALA A 495 5.03 -23.61 -2.74
CA ALA A 495 6.05 -22.61 -2.93
C ALA A 495 5.70 -21.55 -4.00
N ALA A 496 6.10 -20.30 -3.75
CA ALA A 496 6.06 -19.23 -4.73
C ALA A 496 7.24 -19.38 -5.71
N ALA A 497 7.11 -18.79 -6.91
CA ALA A 497 8.13 -18.89 -7.95
C ALA A 497 9.50 -18.34 -7.51
N HIS A 498 9.49 -17.37 -6.61
CA HIS A 498 10.67 -16.75 -6.03
C HIS A 498 11.11 -17.37 -4.71
N ASP A 499 10.53 -18.47 -4.23
CA ASP A 499 11.08 -19.15 -3.04
C ASP A 499 12.38 -19.88 -3.38
N ILE A 500 13.22 -20.13 -2.37
CA ILE A 500 14.48 -20.87 -2.54
C ILE A 500 14.21 -22.34 -2.25
N TRP A 501 14.51 -23.19 -3.22
CA TRP A 501 14.49 -24.63 -3.17
C TRP A 501 15.90 -25.17 -2.91
N LEU A 502 15.98 -26.19 -2.05
CA LEU A 502 17.21 -26.82 -1.60
C LEU A 502 17.10 -28.35 -1.74
N HIS A 503 18.22 -28.95 -2.13
CA HIS A 503 18.38 -30.40 -2.18
C HIS A 503 19.87 -30.79 -2.12
N THR A 504 20.14 -31.99 -1.61
CA THR A 504 21.49 -32.54 -1.53
C THR A 504 22.02 -32.94 -2.90
N ASP A 505 23.26 -32.56 -3.20
CA ASP A 505 23.89 -32.90 -4.47
C ASP A 505 24.07 -34.42 -4.64
N GLY A 506 24.04 -34.90 -5.88
CA GLY A 506 24.48 -36.24 -6.28
C GLY A 506 23.65 -37.44 -5.84
N GLY A 507 22.47 -37.30 -5.21
CA GLY A 507 21.68 -38.47 -4.78
C GLY A 507 20.32 -38.17 -4.15
N PRO A 508 19.61 -39.21 -3.66
CA PRO A 508 18.25 -39.07 -3.15
C PRO A 508 18.21 -38.29 -1.83
N GLY A 509 17.19 -37.45 -1.66
CA GLY A 509 17.02 -36.66 -0.45
C GLY A 509 15.70 -35.87 -0.41
N SER A 510 15.40 -35.31 0.75
CA SER A 510 14.24 -34.44 0.95
C SER A 510 14.40 -33.11 0.23
N HIS A 511 13.29 -32.56 -0.28
CA HIS A 511 13.26 -31.19 -0.79
C HIS A 511 12.92 -30.25 0.37
N VAL A 512 13.73 -29.21 0.55
CA VAL A 512 13.49 -28.14 1.53
C VAL A 512 13.26 -26.83 0.80
N ILE A 513 12.32 -26.01 1.27
CA ILE A 513 11.97 -24.73 0.66
C ILE A 513 11.98 -23.64 1.71
N ILE A 514 12.75 -22.58 1.46
CA ILE A 514 12.74 -21.34 2.24
C ILE A 514 11.72 -20.40 1.63
N ARG A 515 10.70 -20.05 2.43
CA ARG A 515 9.65 -19.11 2.03
C ARG A 515 10.16 -17.68 2.10
N ARG A 516 10.02 -16.94 1.00
CA ARG A 516 10.35 -15.52 0.91
C ARG A 516 9.09 -14.68 0.69
N ALA A 517 9.00 -13.52 1.35
CA ALA A 517 7.93 -12.55 1.16
C ALA A 517 7.94 -11.96 -0.26
N HIS A 518 9.12 -11.73 -0.84
CA HIS A 518 9.31 -11.27 -2.21
C HIS A 518 10.67 -11.70 -2.79
N ALA A 519 10.85 -11.59 -4.11
CA ALA A 519 12.06 -12.08 -4.80
C ALA A 519 13.38 -11.43 -4.35
N GLY A 520 13.34 -10.16 -3.94
CA GLY A 520 14.52 -9.43 -3.43
C GLY A 520 14.76 -9.56 -1.93
N GLN A 521 14.08 -10.46 -1.22
CA GLN A 521 14.34 -10.64 0.22
C GLN A 521 15.64 -11.43 0.38
N GLU A 522 16.62 -10.79 1.03
CA GLU A 522 17.87 -11.45 1.42
C GLU A 522 17.59 -12.47 2.52
N VAL A 523 18.20 -13.65 2.39
CA VAL A 523 18.09 -14.73 3.36
C VAL A 523 19.43 -14.80 4.11
N PRO A 524 19.44 -14.60 5.44
CA PRO A 524 20.66 -14.70 6.22
C PRO A 524 21.35 -16.05 6.04
N GLU A 525 22.69 -16.07 6.08
CA GLU A 525 23.47 -17.30 5.92
C GLU A 525 23.07 -18.38 6.93
N ARG A 526 22.75 -17.97 8.16
CA ARG A 526 22.25 -18.87 9.20
C ARG A 526 20.99 -19.64 8.76
N THR A 527 20.00 -18.96 8.18
CA THR A 527 18.80 -19.62 7.63
C THR A 527 19.13 -20.56 6.47
N LEU A 528 20.08 -20.17 5.60
CA LEU A 528 20.51 -21.01 4.48
C LEU A 528 21.16 -22.31 4.98
N ASP A 529 21.99 -22.22 6.01
CA ASP A 529 22.68 -23.35 6.61
C ASP A 529 21.70 -24.21 7.41
N GLN A 530 20.76 -23.62 8.16
CA GLN A 530 19.71 -24.38 8.86
C GLN A 530 18.80 -25.16 7.91
N ALA A 531 18.37 -24.54 6.81
CA ALA A 531 17.58 -25.20 5.78
C ALA A 531 18.39 -26.29 5.05
N GLY A 532 19.69 -26.06 4.82
CA GLY A 532 20.60 -27.03 4.23
C GLY A 532 20.80 -28.26 5.12
N ALA A 533 20.97 -28.06 6.43
CA ALA A 533 21.11 -29.15 7.39
C ALA A 533 19.82 -30.00 7.46
N LEU A 534 18.64 -29.39 7.43
CA LEU A 534 17.37 -30.11 7.36
C LEU A 534 17.23 -30.99 6.10
N ALA A 535 17.78 -30.53 4.97
CA ALA A 535 17.82 -31.31 3.74
C ALA A 535 18.83 -32.47 3.86
N ALA A 536 20.01 -32.20 4.42
CA ALA A 536 21.08 -33.18 4.62
C ALA A 536 20.67 -34.34 5.55
N CYS A 537 20.02 -34.05 6.68
CA CYS A 537 19.59 -35.04 7.67
C CYS A 537 18.62 -36.11 7.10
N LYS A 538 17.90 -35.78 6.03
CA LYS A 538 17.00 -36.70 5.31
C LYS A 538 17.47 -36.90 3.87
N SER A 539 18.75 -37.22 3.71
CA SER A 539 19.38 -37.52 2.42
C SER A 539 20.30 -38.72 2.51
N TRP A 540 20.88 -39.09 1.37
CA TRP A 540 21.96 -40.08 1.29
C TRP A 540 23.26 -39.62 1.99
N GLN A 541 23.45 -38.32 2.23
CA GLN A 541 24.62 -37.74 2.94
C GLN A 541 24.38 -37.55 4.45
N LYS A 542 23.34 -38.17 5.03
CA LYS A 542 22.95 -37.99 6.44
C LYS A 542 24.05 -38.35 7.47
N ASP A 543 24.99 -39.21 7.10
CA ASP A 543 26.06 -39.69 7.99
C ASP A 543 27.39 -38.95 7.74
N ALA A 544 27.42 -37.99 6.79
CA ALA A 544 28.60 -37.18 6.51
C ALA A 544 28.75 -36.03 7.52
N ALA A 545 29.99 -35.62 7.83
CA ALA A 545 30.22 -34.47 8.69
C ALA A 545 29.70 -33.14 8.07
N ARG A 546 29.81 -33.03 6.74
CA ARG A 546 29.26 -31.93 5.94
C ARG A 546 28.61 -32.50 4.69
N ALA A 547 27.50 -31.91 4.27
CA ALA A 547 26.80 -32.26 3.04
C ALA A 547 26.82 -31.09 2.06
N ARG A 548 26.99 -31.40 0.77
CA ARG A 548 26.90 -30.39 -0.30
C ARG A 548 25.44 -30.16 -0.69
N ILE A 549 24.97 -28.92 -0.52
CA ILE A 549 23.58 -28.50 -0.79
C ILE A 549 23.53 -27.57 -1.99
N LEU A 550 22.58 -27.84 -2.89
CA LEU A 550 22.27 -27.01 -4.05
C LEU A 550 21.11 -26.07 -3.74
N TYR A 551 21.25 -24.80 -4.12
CA TYR A 551 20.23 -23.78 -3.93
C TYR A 551 19.76 -23.27 -5.29
N ALA A 552 18.45 -23.24 -5.52
CA ALA A 552 17.85 -22.62 -6.69
C ALA A 552 16.50 -21.98 -6.37
N GLU A 553 16.03 -21.08 -7.21
CA GLU A 553 14.65 -20.61 -7.08
C GLU A 553 13.69 -21.64 -7.66
N VAL A 554 12.49 -21.74 -7.06
CA VAL A 554 11.47 -22.71 -7.46
C VAL A 554 11.09 -22.59 -8.94
N ARG A 555 11.12 -21.37 -9.52
CA ARG A 555 10.91 -21.15 -10.96
C ARG A 555 11.88 -21.88 -11.88
N HIS A 556 13.07 -22.21 -11.38
CA HIS A 556 14.10 -22.94 -12.12
C HIS A 556 14.04 -24.44 -11.90
N ILE A 557 13.10 -24.93 -11.09
CA ILE A 557 12.88 -26.35 -10.86
C ILE A 557 11.78 -26.84 -11.80
N ARG A 558 12.07 -27.88 -12.58
CA ARG A 558 11.12 -28.55 -13.49
C ARG A 558 10.95 -30.00 -13.09
N SER A 559 9.73 -30.52 -13.21
CA SER A 559 9.51 -31.96 -13.00
C SER A 559 9.92 -32.71 -14.25
N MET A 560 10.64 -33.82 -14.12
CA MET A 560 10.96 -34.68 -15.26
C MET A 560 9.77 -35.60 -15.57
N ARG A 561 9.24 -35.54 -16.79
CA ARG A 561 8.20 -36.47 -17.26
C ARG A 561 8.87 -37.81 -17.59
N GLY A 562 8.40 -38.90 -17.00
CA GLY A 562 8.89 -40.26 -17.26
C GLY A 562 9.97 -40.77 -16.28
N ALA A 563 10.48 -39.94 -15.38
CA ALA A 563 11.36 -40.36 -14.28
C ALA A 563 10.55 -40.71 -13.01
N GLY A 564 11.18 -41.40 -12.05
CA GLY A 564 10.54 -41.78 -10.78
C GLY A 564 9.91 -40.58 -10.05
N THR A 565 8.78 -40.82 -9.37
CA THR A 565 8.00 -39.78 -8.66
C THR A 565 8.91 -38.95 -7.75
N GLY A 566 8.89 -37.63 -7.91
CA GLY A 566 9.71 -36.69 -7.14
C GLY A 566 11.00 -36.24 -7.83
N THR A 567 11.37 -36.83 -8.98
CA THR A 567 12.55 -36.42 -9.74
C THR A 567 12.36 -35.06 -10.40
N VAL A 568 13.31 -34.16 -10.15
CA VAL A 568 13.31 -32.79 -10.68
C VAL A 568 14.61 -32.50 -11.43
N ARG A 569 14.52 -31.60 -12.40
CA ARG A 569 15.67 -31.01 -13.09
C ARG A 569 15.77 -29.53 -12.70
N MET A 570 16.97 -29.08 -12.38
CA MET A 570 17.29 -27.67 -12.22
C MET A 570 17.74 -27.08 -13.54
N ASP A 571 17.12 -25.97 -13.95
CA ASP A 571 17.54 -25.20 -15.13
C ASP A 571 18.63 -24.16 -14.78
N LYS A 572 18.68 -23.69 -13.53
CA LYS A 572 19.68 -22.72 -13.02
C LYS A 572 19.96 -22.97 -11.55
N ILE A 573 21.25 -22.97 -11.19
CA ILE A 573 21.74 -23.03 -9.80
C ILE A 573 22.03 -21.59 -9.37
N LEU A 574 21.58 -21.18 -8.18
CA LEU A 574 21.99 -19.90 -7.59
C LEU A 574 23.41 -20.01 -7.03
N TYR A 575 23.62 -20.98 -6.15
CA TYR A 575 24.91 -21.33 -5.55
C TYR A 575 24.85 -22.72 -4.91
N SER A 576 26.01 -23.27 -4.56
CA SER A 576 26.13 -24.49 -3.74
C SER A 576 26.91 -24.19 -2.46
N ARG A 577 26.49 -24.73 -1.32
CA ARG A 577 27.19 -24.56 -0.03
C ARG A 577 27.44 -25.92 0.62
N GLU A 578 28.54 -26.04 1.36
CA GLU A 578 28.76 -27.16 2.27
C GLU A 578 28.24 -26.82 3.65
N VAL A 579 27.30 -27.62 4.16
CA VAL A 579 26.61 -27.37 5.42
C VAL A 579 26.89 -28.52 6.39
N PRO A 580 27.19 -28.27 7.67
CA PRO A 580 27.34 -29.34 8.66
C PRO A 580 26.03 -30.10 8.81
N VAL A 581 26.11 -31.43 8.92
CA VAL A 581 24.93 -32.25 9.18
C VAL A 581 24.64 -32.23 10.68
N ASP A 582 23.49 -31.66 11.06
CA ASP A 582 23.08 -31.52 12.46
C ASP A 582 21.64 -32.01 12.65
N ALA A 583 21.50 -33.20 13.23
CA ALA A 583 20.20 -33.81 13.50
C ALA A 583 19.42 -33.09 14.62
N SER A 584 20.10 -32.34 15.51
CA SER A 584 19.44 -31.64 16.62
C SER A 584 18.54 -30.50 16.15
N LEU A 585 18.82 -29.93 14.96
CA LEU A 585 18.02 -28.89 14.33
C LEU A 585 16.59 -29.34 13.99
N GLU A 586 16.37 -30.64 13.75
CA GLU A 586 15.02 -31.15 13.50
C GLU A 586 14.08 -30.98 14.70
N THR A 587 14.61 -31.01 15.93
CA THR A 587 13.81 -30.80 17.14
C THR A 587 13.75 -29.32 17.49
N ARG A 588 14.88 -28.61 17.36
CA ARG A 588 15.01 -27.21 17.76
C ARG A 588 14.18 -26.24 16.91
N LEU A 589 14.08 -26.50 15.61
CA LEU A 589 13.41 -25.60 14.66
C LEU A 589 11.91 -25.92 14.46
N LEU A 590 11.35 -26.86 15.24
CA LEU A 590 9.92 -27.12 15.21
C LEU A 590 9.16 -25.89 15.73
N PRO A 591 8.01 -25.53 15.15
CA PRO A 591 7.15 -24.52 15.74
C PRO A 591 6.67 -24.98 17.12
N GLU A 592 6.76 -24.13 18.13
CA GLU A 592 6.21 -24.39 19.45
C GLU A 592 4.73 -24.79 19.34
N SER A 593 4.34 -25.93 19.93
CA SER A 593 2.93 -26.32 20.01
C SER A 593 2.16 -25.28 20.82
N PRO A 594 0.94 -24.89 20.41
CA PRO A 594 0.08 -24.09 21.26
C PRO A 594 -0.18 -24.86 22.55
N ALA A 595 0.15 -24.26 23.70
CA ALA A 595 -0.05 -24.84 25.02
C ALA A 595 -1.45 -25.43 25.14
N GLY A 596 -1.50 -26.72 25.48
CA GLY A 596 -2.75 -27.42 25.72
C GLY A 596 -3.54 -26.74 26.84
N LYS A 597 -4.86 -26.66 26.64
CA LYS A 597 -5.82 -26.40 27.71
C LYS A 597 -5.49 -27.34 28.88
N THR A 598 -5.11 -26.77 30.00
CA THR A 598 -5.11 -27.46 31.28
C THR A 598 -6.57 -27.75 31.64
N ASP A 599 -7.01 -28.98 31.42
CA ASP A 599 -8.23 -29.51 32.04
C ASP A 599 -8.02 -29.50 33.56
N GLY A 600 -8.62 -28.50 34.21
CA GLY A 600 -8.78 -28.49 35.66
C GLY A 600 -9.86 -29.47 36.07
N THR A 601 -9.51 -30.74 36.19
CA THR A 601 -10.28 -31.71 36.99
C THR A 601 -9.63 -31.84 38.35
N GLY A 602 -9.98 -30.90 39.24
CA GLY A 602 -9.86 -31.12 40.68
C GLY A 602 -10.87 -32.20 41.09
N ARG A 603 -10.35 -33.36 41.51
CA ARG A 603 -11.10 -34.31 42.35
C ARG A 603 -10.59 -34.14 43.77
N ASP A 604 -11.53 -33.91 44.68
CA ASP A 604 -11.43 -34.42 46.06
C ASP A 604 -11.35 -35.96 46.06
#